data_AF-A0ABD3SPQ4-F1
#
_entry.id   AF-A0ABD3SPQ4-F1
#
_cell.length_a   1.000
_cell.length_b   1.000
_cell.length_c   1.000
_cell.angle_alpha   90.00
_cell.angle_beta   90.00
_cell.angle_gamma   90.00
#
_symmetry.space_group_name_H-M   'P 1'
#
loop_
_entity.id
_entity.type
_entity.pdbx_description
1 polymer ?
#
loop_
_entity_poly.entity_id
_entity_poly.type
_entity_poly.pdbx_seq_one_letter_code
_entity_poly.pdbx_strand_id
1 'polypeptide(L)'
;MASELSRAGLAVALSLTLVASSSSSSFKSSILSFAPSWSYSSSSPRVLARKTTTCRLSSSDDDDDDDDDGVGKVGGKENFEGGERMDVVRMLQRSYYREDHVDVDPATGASSSSSANIAGGARRRRRRPYLDATTGRMCDLPLWRVDWVETPGRRNCLNVHEMRYTHMFETLLSSSRLSSESKTTNKTTTDDHNDDDYEEEDDGPLYFGHLYLPGGSSSARSGERRYRLKTWREELDDADRFDDHATSYTLADPNVKTPRVDRSAVVGCLMQVIDHRRMVDGRLIVLVQGLERFVVDEIIDTRPYAVANVQVLLDEEELPWEKRRDDDGNETFPNQGGVTRKEERSGMTKDDEDACKCLRGRAITASFGYHDYEFDGQKLPGCDMEKNYLTKDDVPWIQISSMLPFARYSDDERCLDMANEMSARVVNDAISTTVRNDHAGESRELPMEKELWNGGILWEPPRIPSAVERHGRDELDCDALEMLLWIALEDFCRGSGFALPEEVRCLMPPEMDYLDFATTAEGRRRSSSLSREYPKHRRQRRLSYLAPALIENLELPMKGMRQVWLNTPSTAARLLGALERYEYLNDKMMGEFE
;
A
#
# COMPACT_ATOMS: atom_id res chain seq x y z
N MET A 1 63.73 38.87 10.68
CA MET A 1 63.67 40.12 9.89
C MET A 1 63.38 39.72 8.46
N ALA A 2 62.23 40.16 7.91
CA ALA A 2 61.69 39.89 6.56
C ALA A 2 61.53 38.37 6.23
N SER A 3 60.50 37.86 5.55
CA SER A 3 59.46 38.44 4.68
C SER A 3 58.27 37.46 4.61
N GLU A 4 57.12 37.99 4.23
CA GLU A 4 55.83 37.34 3.95
C GLU A 4 55.89 36.13 3.01
N LEU A 5 54.92 35.21 3.14
CA LEU A 5 54.21 34.59 2.00
C LEU A 5 52.94 33.82 2.45
N SER A 6 51.80 34.44 2.09
CA SER A 6 50.56 33.89 1.53
C SER A 6 49.92 32.62 2.11
N ARG A 7 48.71 32.82 2.68
CA ARG A 7 47.63 31.83 2.79
C ARG A 7 47.05 31.53 1.40
N ALA A 8 46.85 30.25 1.09
CA ALA A 8 45.93 29.81 0.05
C ALA A 8 45.13 28.62 0.59
N GLY A 9 43.81 28.79 0.64
CA GLY A 9 42.85 27.76 1.04
C GLY A 9 42.70 26.71 -0.06
N LEU A 10 42.66 25.45 0.35
CA LEU A 10 42.43 24.31 -0.52
C LEU A 10 40.94 23.95 -0.45
N ALA A 11 40.21 24.22 -1.54
CA ALA A 11 38.89 23.65 -1.76
C ALA A 11 39.07 22.29 -2.47
N VAL A 12 38.67 21.21 -1.82
CA VAL A 12 38.66 19.87 -2.40
C VAL A 12 37.36 19.68 -3.17
N ALA A 13 37.47 19.64 -4.50
CA ALA A 13 36.39 19.22 -5.38
C ALA A 13 36.48 17.70 -5.58
N LEU A 14 35.51 16.96 -5.04
CA LEU A 14 35.32 15.53 -5.29
C LEU A 14 34.65 15.35 -6.66
N SER A 15 35.45 14.99 -7.66
CA SER A 15 34.98 14.55 -8.97
C SER A 15 34.73 13.04 -8.96
N LEU A 16 33.46 12.63 -9.00
CA LEU A 16 33.05 11.25 -9.24
C LEU A 16 33.35 10.88 -10.71
N THR A 17 34.27 9.93 -10.90
CA THR A 17 34.59 9.37 -12.21
C THR A 17 33.71 8.15 -12.46
N LEU A 18 32.84 8.22 -13.47
CA LEU A 18 31.98 7.12 -13.91
C LEU A 18 32.76 6.24 -14.89
N VAL A 19 33.12 5.01 -14.47
CA VAL A 19 33.69 3.99 -15.36
C VAL A 19 32.55 3.30 -16.11
N ALA A 20 32.46 3.54 -17.42
CA ALA A 20 31.60 2.77 -18.30
C ALA A 20 32.29 1.44 -18.64
N SER A 21 31.71 0.31 -18.22
CA SER A 21 32.00 -1.00 -18.78
C SER A 21 30.79 -1.49 -19.55
N SER A 22 30.98 -1.61 -20.86
CA SER A 22 30.03 -2.12 -21.83
C SER A 22 29.92 -3.64 -21.74
N SER A 23 28.73 -4.15 -21.44
CA SER A 23 28.32 -5.50 -21.83
C SER A 23 26.84 -5.47 -22.24
N SER A 24 26.60 -5.95 -23.45
CA SER A 24 25.33 -5.96 -24.14
C SER A 24 24.47 -7.16 -23.73
N SER A 25 23.29 -6.92 -23.18
CA SER A 25 22.15 -7.83 -23.33
C SER A 25 20.85 -7.03 -23.33
N SER A 26 20.07 -7.23 -24.39
CA SER A 26 18.85 -6.50 -24.69
C SER A 26 17.66 -7.16 -23.98
N PHE A 27 17.11 -6.52 -22.96
CA PHE A 27 15.75 -6.78 -22.46
C PHE A 27 15.07 -5.44 -22.15
N LYS A 28 14.07 -5.07 -22.96
CA LYS A 28 13.21 -3.91 -22.73
C LYS A 28 11.95 -4.35 -22.00
N SER A 29 11.94 -4.21 -20.67
CA SER A 29 10.72 -4.02 -19.89
C SER A 29 10.67 -2.54 -19.52
N SER A 30 9.73 -1.78 -20.11
CA SER A 30 9.53 -0.37 -19.77
C SER A 30 8.53 -0.29 -18.62
N ILE A 31 9.02 -0.42 -17.39
CA ILE A 31 8.29 0.01 -16.19
C ILE A 31 8.72 1.45 -15.93
N LEU A 32 7.80 2.39 -16.13
CA LEU A 32 7.93 3.75 -15.60
C LEU A 32 7.63 3.68 -14.10
N SER A 33 8.60 3.22 -13.31
CA SER A 33 8.67 3.64 -11.92
C SER A 33 9.10 5.11 -11.98
N PHE A 34 8.15 6.01 -11.72
CA PHE A 34 8.51 7.39 -11.40
C PHE A 34 9.22 7.35 -10.03
N ALA A 35 10.51 7.07 -10.03
CA ALA A 35 11.39 7.66 -9.05
C ALA A 35 11.54 9.12 -9.49
N PRO A 36 10.95 10.10 -8.79
CA PRO A 36 11.24 11.48 -9.12
C PRO A 36 12.71 11.69 -8.76
N SER A 37 13.57 11.87 -9.77
CA SER A 37 14.88 12.46 -9.55
C SER A 37 14.64 13.92 -9.19
N TRP A 38 14.65 14.24 -7.90
CA TRP A 38 14.54 15.62 -7.45
C TRP A 38 15.87 16.31 -7.75
N SER A 39 15.93 17.03 -8.87
CA SER A 39 16.98 18.02 -9.13
C SER A 39 16.34 19.38 -9.33
N TYR A 40 16.21 20.13 -8.23
CA TYR A 40 15.86 21.55 -8.28
C TYR A 40 17.13 22.34 -8.62
N SER A 41 17.21 22.83 -9.85
CA SER A 41 18.20 23.84 -10.25
C SER A 41 17.66 25.22 -9.94
N SER A 42 18.16 25.85 -8.88
CA SER A 42 17.90 27.25 -8.58
C SER A 42 18.91 28.15 -9.32
N SER A 43 18.48 28.94 -10.30
CA SER A 43 19.16 30.20 -10.64
C SER A 43 18.29 31.15 -11.47
N SER A 44 18.21 32.40 -11.01
CA SER A 44 17.51 33.54 -11.63
C SER A 44 18.24 34.07 -12.90
N PRO A 45 17.60 34.93 -13.72
CA PRO A 45 17.85 34.98 -15.16
C PRO A 45 19.02 35.91 -15.53
N ARG A 46 19.89 35.44 -16.43
CA ARG A 46 20.73 36.30 -17.27
C ARG A 46 20.43 36.03 -18.73
N VAL A 47 19.88 37.05 -19.38
CA VAL A 47 19.72 37.17 -20.82
C VAL A 47 21.08 37.09 -21.49
N LEU A 48 21.28 36.10 -22.37
CA LEU A 48 22.24 36.17 -23.48
C LEU A 48 21.88 35.16 -24.55
N ALA A 49 21.55 35.68 -25.72
CA ALA A 49 21.24 34.94 -26.93
C ALA A 49 22.45 34.16 -27.45
N ARG A 50 22.26 32.88 -27.83
CA ARG A 50 22.82 32.31 -29.09
C ARG A 50 22.38 30.86 -29.37
N LYS A 51 21.80 30.72 -30.57
CA LYS A 51 21.96 29.66 -31.59
C LYS A 51 21.77 28.19 -31.16
N THR A 52 20.55 27.70 -31.37
CA THR A 52 20.24 26.30 -31.63
C THR A 52 20.69 25.89 -33.04
N THR A 53 21.56 24.89 -33.11
CA THR A 53 21.90 24.15 -34.34
C THR A 53 20.90 23.03 -34.50
N THR A 54 19.98 23.18 -35.44
CA THR A 54 19.03 22.14 -35.87
C THR A 54 19.75 21.15 -36.78
N CYS A 55 19.88 19.89 -36.36
CA CYS A 55 20.22 18.80 -37.26
C CYS A 55 18.99 18.47 -38.12
N ARG A 56 19.00 19.00 -39.36
CA ARG A 56 18.17 18.52 -40.48
C ARG A 56 18.70 17.15 -40.90
N LEU A 57 17.88 16.11 -40.79
CA LEU A 57 18.04 14.89 -41.57
C LEU A 57 17.40 15.14 -42.93
N SER A 58 18.26 15.18 -43.95
CA SER A 58 17.90 15.17 -45.36
C SER A 58 17.43 13.78 -45.77
N SER A 59 16.17 13.66 -46.17
CA SER A 59 15.72 12.61 -47.08
C SER A 59 15.68 13.20 -48.48
N SER A 60 16.36 12.53 -49.40
CA SER A 60 16.48 12.84 -50.81
C SER A 60 15.11 12.84 -51.50
N ASP A 61 14.88 13.90 -52.25
CA ASP A 61 13.93 13.97 -53.35
C ASP A 61 14.38 13.01 -54.45
N ASP A 62 13.53 12.08 -54.84
CA ASP A 62 13.51 11.50 -56.17
C ASP A 62 12.04 11.51 -56.62
N ASP A 63 11.79 12.42 -57.56
CA ASP A 63 10.60 12.55 -58.38
C ASP A 63 10.42 11.31 -59.25
N ASP A 64 9.23 10.70 -59.25
CA ASP A 64 8.71 9.98 -60.41
C ASP A 64 7.19 10.13 -60.42
N ASP A 65 6.74 11.00 -61.32
CA ASP A 65 5.38 11.17 -61.78
C ASP A 65 4.95 9.91 -62.55
N ASP A 66 3.87 9.25 -62.11
CA ASP A 66 3.08 8.40 -63.00
C ASP A 66 1.59 8.61 -62.68
N ASP A 67 0.96 9.37 -63.57
CA ASP A 67 -0.47 9.50 -63.76
C ASP A 67 -1.09 8.12 -64.06
N ASP A 68 -1.84 7.54 -63.12
CA ASP A 68 -2.82 6.49 -63.43
C ASP A 68 -4.22 6.90 -62.97
N ASP A 69 -4.90 7.54 -63.90
CA ASP A 69 -6.32 7.83 -63.87
C ASP A 69 -7.14 6.53 -63.91
N GLY A 70 -7.71 6.18 -62.76
CA GLY A 70 -9.08 5.70 -62.73
C GLY A 70 -9.26 4.19 -62.58
N VAL A 71 -9.41 3.75 -61.33
CA VAL A 71 -10.46 2.79 -60.95
C VAL A 71 -10.95 3.14 -59.55
N GLY A 72 -12.22 3.52 -59.44
CA GLY A 72 -12.90 3.82 -58.18
C GLY A 72 -12.86 2.65 -57.20
N LYS A 73 -11.84 2.60 -56.35
CA LYS A 73 -11.87 1.84 -55.10
C LYS A 73 -12.58 2.69 -54.07
N VAL A 74 -13.89 2.50 -53.99
CA VAL A 74 -14.71 2.76 -52.78
C VAL A 74 -14.23 1.79 -51.69
N GLY A 75 -12.99 1.99 -51.24
CA GLY A 75 -12.42 1.31 -50.09
C GLY A 75 -12.82 2.12 -48.88
N GLY A 76 -14.06 1.92 -48.44
CA GLY A 76 -14.54 2.38 -47.14
C GLY A 76 -13.68 1.76 -46.04
N LYS A 77 -12.49 2.33 -45.82
CA LYS A 77 -11.88 2.34 -44.50
C LYS A 77 -12.74 3.29 -43.70
N GLU A 78 -13.92 2.82 -43.32
CA GLU A 78 -14.64 3.38 -42.19
C GLU A 78 -13.59 3.45 -41.09
N ASN A 79 -13.24 4.67 -40.71
CA ASN A 79 -12.38 4.93 -39.58
C ASN A 79 -13.17 4.37 -38.40
N PHE A 80 -12.97 3.09 -38.08
CA PHE A 80 -13.38 2.50 -36.83
C PHE A 80 -12.78 3.42 -35.79
N GLU A 81 -13.61 4.32 -35.26
CA GLU A 81 -13.20 5.25 -34.24
C GLU A 81 -12.62 4.39 -33.12
N GLY A 82 -11.40 4.71 -32.66
CA GLY A 82 -10.63 3.81 -31.79
C GLY A 82 -11.40 3.30 -30.56
N GLY A 83 -12.45 4.02 -30.14
CA GLY A 83 -13.40 3.60 -29.12
C GLY A 83 -14.15 2.30 -29.45
N GLU A 84 -14.75 2.17 -30.63
CA GLU A 84 -15.56 1.01 -31.01
C GLU A 84 -14.73 -0.28 -31.04
N ARG A 85 -13.51 -0.20 -31.58
CA ARG A 85 -12.58 -1.34 -31.59
C ARG A 85 -12.25 -1.80 -30.17
N MET A 86 -12.07 -0.87 -29.25
CA MET A 86 -11.76 -1.22 -27.86
C MET A 86 -12.97 -1.82 -27.12
N ASP A 87 -14.19 -1.41 -27.45
CA ASP A 87 -15.39 -2.04 -26.91
C ASP A 87 -15.53 -3.49 -27.36
N VAL A 88 -15.17 -3.80 -28.62
CA VAL A 88 -15.07 -5.19 -29.11
C VAL A 88 -14.00 -5.97 -28.36
N VAL A 89 -12.80 -5.40 -28.16
CA VAL A 89 -11.72 -6.06 -27.38
C VAL A 89 -12.18 -6.36 -25.95
N ARG A 90 -12.90 -5.44 -25.30
CA ARG A 90 -13.43 -5.65 -23.95
C ARG A 90 -14.53 -6.69 -23.93
N MET A 91 -15.42 -6.70 -24.94
CA MET A 91 -16.41 -7.76 -25.09
C MET A 91 -15.73 -9.12 -25.20
N LEU A 92 -14.66 -9.22 -26.01
CA LEU A 92 -13.87 -10.44 -26.16
C LEU A 92 -13.13 -10.84 -24.88
N GLN A 93 -12.57 -9.89 -24.15
CA GLN A 93 -11.95 -10.14 -22.84
C GLN A 93 -12.98 -10.64 -21.82
N ARG A 94 -14.15 -10.00 -21.77
CA ARG A 94 -15.27 -10.44 -20.93
C ARG A 94 -15.76 -11.82 -21.32
N SER A 95 -15.76 -12.18 -22.60
CA SER A 95 -16.12 -13.54 -23.04
C SER A 95 -15.03 -14.56 -22.74
N TYR A 96 -13.75 -14.19 -22.89
CA TYR A 96 -12.60 -15.09 -22.65
C TYR A 96 -12.42 -15.40 -21.17
N TYR A 97 -12.61 -14.40 -20.31
CA TYR A 97 -12.58 -14.54 -18.86
C TYR A 97 -13.96 -14.78 -18.25
N ARG A 98 -14.98 -14.98 -19.09
CA ARG A 98 -16.29 -15.42 -18.62
C ARG A 98 -16.06 -16.75 -17.95
N GLU A 99 -16.40 -16.85 -16.67
CA GLU A 99 -16.48 -18.16 -16.02
C GLU A 99 -17.38 -19.01 -16.90
N ASP A 100 -16.89 -20.18 -17.33
CA ASP A 100 -17.68 -21.19 -18.04
C ASP A 100 -18.84 -21.56 -17.13
N HIS A 101 -19.89 -20.77 -17.26
CA HIS A 101 -21.14 -20.95 -16.59
C HIS A 101 -21.72 -22.17 -17.29
N VAL A 102 -21.41 -23.36 -16.77
CA VAL A 102 -22.13 -24.56 -17.13
C VAL A 102 -23.55 -24.28 -16.67
N ASP A 103 -24.38 -23.82 -17.58
CA ASP A 103 -25.81 -23.77 -17.41
C ASP A 103 -26.26 -25.22 -17.33
N VAL A 104 -26.16 -25.76 -16.11
CA VAL A 104 -26.81 -27.02 -15.75
C VAL A 104 -28.28 -26.75 -15.98
N ASP A 105 -28.79 -27.25 -17.11
CA ASP A 105 -30.19 -27.18 -17.45
C ASP A 105 -31.00 -27.69 -16.25
N PRO A 106 -31.86 -26.86 -15.63
CA PRO A 106 -32.70 -27.28 -14.52
C PRO A 106 -33.77 -28.31 -14.94
N ALA A 107 -33.74 -28.80 -16.18
CA ALA A 107 -34.77 -29.65 -16.77
C ALA A 107 -34.56 -31.15 -16.55
N THR A 108 -33.41 -31.63 -16.06
CA THR A 108 -33.18 -33.08 -15.87
C THR A 108 -33.53 -33.53 -14.45
N GLY A 109 -34.80 -33.39 -14.08
CA GLY A 109 -35.35 -34.07 -12.92
C GLY A 109 -35.72 -35.52 -13.25
N ALA A 110 -35.11 -36.50 -12.58
CA ALA A 110 -35.80 -37.70 -12.07
C ALA A 110 -34.87 -38.61 -11.24
N SER A 111 -35.26 -38.77 -9.98
CA SER A 111 -35.11 -39.97 -9.12
C SER A 111 -33.72 -40.56 -8.88
N SER A 112 -33.15 -40.28 -7.70
CA SER A 112 -33.07 -41.31 -6.65
C SER A 112 -32.61 -40.73 -5.32
N SER A 113 -33.27 -41.23 -4.29
CA SER A 113 -33.17 -40.85 -2.88
C SER A 113 -31.91 -41.42 -2.23
N SER A 114 -31.05 -40.55 -1.69
CA SER A 114 -30.34 -40.81 -0.44
C SER A 114 -29.69 -39.54 0.11
N SER A 115 -30.25 -39.11 1.22
CA SER A 115 -29.82 -38.14 2.23
C SER A 115 -28.34 -38.17 2.60
N ALA A 116 -27.63 -37.04 2.39
CA ALA A 116 -26.67 -36.44 3.33
C ALA A 116 -26.15 -35.06 2.81
N ASN A 117 -26.63 -33.96 3.41
CA ASN A 117 -25.96 -32.67 3.66
C ASN A 117 -24.95 -32.10 2.64
N ILE A 118 -25.23 -32.12 1.33
CA ILE A 118 -24.54 -31.21 0.40
C ILE A 118 -25.30 -29.87 0.44
N ALA A 119 -24.87 -29.00 1.36
CA ALA A 119 -25.30 -27.62 1.41
C ALA A 119 -24.93 -26.92 0.10
N GLY A 120 -25.93 -26.81 -0.78
CA GLY A 120 -26.21 -25.69 -1.67
C GLY A 120 -25.03 -25.07 -2.39
N GLY A 121 -24.75 -25.56 -3.60
CA GLY A 121 -24.02 -24.85 -4.65
C GLY A 121 -24.81 -23.64 -5.18
N ALA A 122 -25.19 -22.72 -4.28
CA ALA A 122 -25.68 -21.40 -4.64
C ALA A 122 -24.55 -20.68 -5.35
N ARG A 123 -24.66 -20.62 -6.68
CA ARG A 123 -23.79 -19.91 -7.63
C ARG A 123 -23.24 -18.63 -7.00
N ARG A 124 -21.96 -18.65 -6.62
CA ARG A 124 -21.25 -17.48 -6.10
C ARG A 124 -21.09 -16.48 -7.25
N ARG A 125 -22.12 -15.66 -7.51
CA ARG A 125 -21.91 -14.37 -8.19
C ARG A 125 -20.73 -13.72 -7.46
N ARG A 126 -19.67 -13.35 -8.21
CA ARG A 126 -18.48 -12.71 -7.63
C ARG A 126 -18.95 -11.58 -6.72
N ARG A 127 -18.79 -11.79 -5.42
CA ARG A 127 -19.20 -10.81 -4.42
C ARG A 127 -18.17 -9.70 -4.46
N ARG A 128 -18.64 -8.47 -4.25
CA ARG A 128 -17.74 -7.36 -3.98
C ARG A 128 -16.97 -7.70 -2.71
N PRO A 129 -15.67 -7.34 -2.62
CA PRO A 129 -14.94 -7.46 -1.38
C PRO A 129 -15.71 -6.76 -0.27
N TYR A 130 -15.85 -7.42 0.87
CA TYR A 130 -16.55 -6.86 2.02
C TYR A 130 -15.81 -7.19 3.30
N LEU A 131 -15.81 -6.23 4.22
CA LEU A 131 -15.25 -6.42 5.56
C LEU A 131 -16.30 -7.11 6.43
N ASP A 132 -15.98 -8.29 6.92
CA ASP A 132 -16.73 -8.91 8.01
C ASP A 132 -16.33 -8.22 9.32
N ALA A 133 -17.17 -7.28 9.77
CA ALA A 133 -16.95 -6.52 11.00
C ALA A 133 -16.82 -7.39 12.26
N THR A 134 -17.31 -8.64 12.23
CA THR A 134 -17.23 -9.54 13.39
C THR A 134 -15.85 -10.19 13.53
N THR A 135 -15.20 -10.54 12.42
CA THR A 135 -13.89 -11.22 12.43
C THR A 135 -12.74 -10.30 12.04
N GLY A 136 -13.06 -9.17 11.39
CA GLY A 136 -12.09 -8.29 10.75
C GLY A 136 -11.52 -8.86 9.46
N ARG A 137 -12.15 -9.90 8.91
CA ARG A 137 -11.73 -10.56 7.69
C ARG A 137 -12.30 -9.81 6.50
N MET A 138 -11.46 -9.51 5.52
CA MET A 138 -11.91 -9.00 4.22
C MET A 138 -12.14 -10.20 3.30
N CYS A 139 -13.40 -10.44 2.96
CA CYS A 139 -13.81 -11.58 2.14
C CYS A 139 -13.76 -11.26 0.65
N ASP A 140 -13.54 -12.29 -0.17
CA ASP A 140 -13.57 -12.22 -1.64
C ASP A 140 -12.65 -11.13 -2.24
N LEU A 141 -11.50 -10.85 -1.60
CA LEU A 141 -10.58 -9.78 -2.00
C LEU A 141 -9.76 -10.19 -3.24
N PRO A 142 -9.87 -9.47 -4.38
CA PRO A 142 -9.01 -9.71 -5.53
C PRO A 142 -7.57 -9.28 -5.21
N LEU A 143 -6.59 -10.11 -5.59
CA LEU A 143 -5.19 -9.88 -5.29
C LEU A 143 -4.39 -9.46 -6.54
N TRP A 144 -3.80 -8.28 -6.48
CA TRP A 144 -2.83 -7.80 -7.44
C TRP A 144 -1.41 -8.19 -7.01
N ARG A 145 -0.79 -9.11 -7.77
CA ARG A 145 0.50 -9.72 -7.43
C ARG A 145 1.59 -9.19 -8.33
N VAL A 146 2.49 -8.34 -7.82
CA VAL A 146 3.48 -7.56 -8.60
C VAL A 146 4.87 -7.55 -7.95
N ASP A 147 5.89 -7.14 -8.69
CA ASP A 147 7.32 -7.19 -8.30
C ASP A 147 7.79 -6.03 -7.42
N TRP A 148 6.87 -5.28 -6.83
CA TRP A 148 7.14 -4.22 -5.89
C TRP A 148 6.17 -4.32 -4.71
N VAL A 149 6.37 -3.50 -3.68
CA VAL A 149 5.62 -3.55 -2.42
C VAL A 149 4.99 -2.19 -2.16
N GLU A 150 3.74 -2.14 -1.71
CA GLU A 150 3.09 -0.91 -1.25
C GLU A 150 2.95 -0.92 0.28
N THR A 151 2.91 0.25 0.91
CA THR A 151 2.75 0.36 2.38
C THR A 151 1.55 1.23 2.75
N PRO A 152 0.95 1.02 3.93
CA PRO A 152 -0.08 1.91 4.47
C PRO A 152 0.35 3.38 4.41
N GLY A 153 -0.61 4.25 4.11
CA GLY A 153 -0.41 5.70 4.03
C GLY A 153 0.06 6.24 2.68
N ARG A 154 0.51 5.37 1.78
CA ARG A 154 0.95 5.77 0.44
C ARG A 154 -0.21 5.87 -0.53
N ARG A 155 -0.11 6.84 -1.43
CA ARG A 155 -0.93 7.00 -2.62
C ARG A 155 -0.09 6.64 -3.84
N ASN A 156 -0.71 5.99 -4.81
CA ASN A 156 -0.04 5.58 -6.04
C ASN A 156 -0.97 5.72 -7.25
N CYS A 157 -0.39 5.91 -8.43
CA CYS A 157 -1.12 5.98 -9.70
C CYS A 157 -0.66 4.83 -10.60
N LEU A 158 -1.53 3.84 -10.74
CA LEU A 158 -1.23 2.57 -11.38
C LEU A 158 -1.51 2.64 -12.88
N ASN A 159 -0.61 2.10 -13.69
CA ASN A 159 -0.85 1.89 -15.12
C ASN A 159 -1.09 0.39 -15.40
N VAL A 160 -2.36 -0.01 -15.36
CA VAL A 160 -2.77 -1.40 -15.50
C VAL A 160 -2.97 -1.73 -16.98
N HIS A 161 -2.08 -2.57 -17.50
CA HIS A 161 -2.04 -2.93 -18.92
C HIS A 161 -2.07 -4.44 -19.15
N GLU A 162 -1.79 -5.25 -18.13
CA GLU A 162 -1.90 -6.69 -18.22
C GLU A 162 -3.37 -7.12 -18.24
N MET A 163 -3.77 -7.85 -19.28
CA MET A 163 -5.16 -8.25 -19.51
C MET A 163 -5.85 -8.86 -18.30
N ARG A 164 -5.18 -9.74 -17.53
CA ARG A 164 -5.75 -10.36 -16.33
C ARG A 164 -6.08 -9.35 -15.23
N TYR A 165 -5.26 -8.32 -15.07
CA TYR A 165 -5.45 -7.28 -14.07
C TYR A 165 -6.36 -6.17 -14.58
N THR A 166 -6.30 -5.83 -15.87
CA THR A 166 -7.33 -4.98 -16.50
C THR A 166 -8.70 -5.63 -16.29
N HIS A 167 -8.86 -6.93 -16.55
CA HIS A 167 -10.09 -7.66 -16.27
C HIS A 167 -10.49 -7.65 -14.78
N MET A 168 -9.52 -7.81 -13.87
CA MET A 168 -9.74 -7.72 -12.42
C MET A 168 -10.33 -6.37 -12.02
N PHE A 169 -9.68 -5.27 -12.40
CA PHE A 169 -10.16 -3.92 -12.08
C PHE A 169 -11.49 -3.61 -12.78
N GLU A 170 -11.66 -4.01 -14.04
CA GLU A 170 -12.95 -3.86 -14.75
C GLU A 170 -14.10 -4.57 -14.03
N THR A 171 -13.85 -5.77 -13.48
CA THR A 171 -14.83 -6.52 -12.69
C THR A 171 -15.16 -5.78 -11.39
N LEU A 172 -14.13 -5.29 -10.68
CA LEU A 172 -14.30 -4.52 -9.45
C LEU A 172 -15.10 -3.22 -9.68
N LEU A 173 -14.74 -2.47 -10.72
CA LEU A 173 -15.35 -1.19 -11.11
C LEU A 173 -16.79 -1.36 -11.62
N SER A 174 -17.07 -2.42 -12.37
CA SER A 174 -18.42 -2.69 -12.90
C SER A 174 -19.41 -3.10 -11.80
N SER A 175 -18.91 -3.69 -10.71
CA SER A 175 -19.74 -4.08 -9.58
C SER A 175 -20.38 -2.88 -8.87
N SER A 176 -19.86 -1.66 -9.07
CA SER A 176 -20.44 -0.40 -8.56
C SER A 176 -21.66 0.08 -9.32
N ARG A 177 -21.70 -0.17 -10.62
CA ARG A 177 -22.82 0.35 -11.43
C ARG A 177 -24.10 -0.44 -11.23
N LEU A 178 -23.97 -1.72 -10.86
CA LEU A 178 -25.11 -2.60 -10.65
C LEU A 178 -25.89 -2.26 -9.36
N SER A 179 -25.25 -1.69 -8.34
CA SER A 179 -25.96 -1.22 -7.14
C SER A 179 -26.90 -0.07 -7.45
N SER A 180 -26.51 0.85 -8.33
CA SER A 180 -27.32 2.03 -8.67
C SER A 180 -28.49 1.73 -9.62
N GLU A 181 -28.30 0.91 -10.66
CA GLU A 181 -29.35 0.64 -11.67
C GLU A 181 -30.56 -0.15 -11.14
N SER A 182 -30.34 -1.02 -10.15
CA SER A 182 -31.43 -1.86 -9.60
C SER A 182 -32.52 -1.08 -8.86
N LYS A 183 -32.27 0.19 -8.52
CA LYS A 183 -33.18 1.03 -7.73
C LYS A 183 -34.23 1.76 -8.56
N THR A 184 -33.97 2.03 -9.84
CA THR A 184 -34.84 2.90 -10.65
C THR A 184 -36.10 2.23 -11.19
N THR A 185 -36.20 0.90 -11.18
CA THR A 185 -37.27 0.19 -11.89
C THR A 185 -38.49 -0.20 -11.05
N ASN A 186 -38.46 -0.05 -9.72
CA ASN A 186 -39.60 -0.39 -8.85
C ASN A 186 -40.43 0.81 -8.36
N LYS A 187 -40.14 2.04 -8.82
CA LYS A 187 -40.94 3.24 -8.48
C LYS A 187 -42.17 3.36 -9.38
N THR A 188 -43.04 2.36 -9.39
CA THR A 188 -44.35 2.43 -10.04
C THR A 188 -45.37 3.06 -9.09
N THR A 189 -45.55 4.38 -9.26
CA THR A 189 -46.83 5.10 -9.11
C THR A 189 -47.79 4.59 -8.03
N THR A 190 -47.53 4.93 -6.78
CA THR A 190 -48.62 5.16 -5.83
C THR A 190 -48.41 6.57 -5.27
N ASP A 191 -49.25 7.49 -5.74
CA ASP A 191 -49.39 8.84 -5.22
C ASP A 191 -49.80 8.74 -3.75
N ASP A 192 -48.88 8.97 -2.82
CA ASP A 192 -49.23 9.47 -1.48
C ASP A 192 -48.01 10.11 -0.80
N HIS A 193 -48.26 11.28 -0.24
CA HIS A 193 -47.31 12.21 0.39
C HIS A 193 -46.62 11.62 1.63
N ASN A 194 -45.47 10.97 1.44
CA ASN A 194 -44.52 10.77 2.53
C ASN A 194 -43.17 11.39 2.16
N ASP A 195 -42.79 12.44 2.89
CA ASP A 195 -41.44 13.00 3.00
C ASP A 195 -40.52 12.00 3.73
N ASP A 196 -40.45 10.75 3.24
CA ASP A 196 -39.61 9.71 3.83
C ASP A 196 -38.17 9.87 3.29
N ASP A 197 -37.25 10.17 4.20
CA ASP A 197 -35.80 10.26 4.02
C ASP A 197 -35.26 9.06 3.23
N TYR A 198 -35.07 9.24 1.92
CA TYR A 198 -34.35 8.28 1.10
C TYR A 198 -32.86 8.38 1.43
N GLU A 199 -32.38 7.52 2.33
CA GLU A 199 -30.95 7.31 2.53
C GLU A 199 -30.34 6.85 1.19
N GLU A 200 -29.51 7.70 0.58
CA GLU A 200 -28.68 7.34 -0.58
C GLU A 200 -27.78 6.18 -0.15
N GLU A 201 -28.11 4.92 -0.52
CA GLU A 201 -27.12 3.86 -0.26
C GLU A 201 -25.89 4.13 -1.12
N ASP A 202 -24.81 4.46 -0.43
CA ASP A 202 -23.52 4.83 -0.96
C ASP A 202 -22.89 3.67 -1.75
N ASP A 203 -22.27 4.00 -2.88
CA ASP A 203 -21.51 3.06 -3.70
C ASP A 203 -20.24 2.71 -2.91
N GLY A 204 -20.35 1.72 -2.03
CA GLY A 204 -19.30 1.39 -1.07
C GLY A 204 -17.89 1.24 -1.66
N PRO A 205 -16.86 1.39 -0.83
CA PRO A 205 -15.47 1.50 -1.25
C PRO A 205 -14.98 0.27 -2.04
N LEU A 206 -14.13 0.54 -3.03
CA LEU A 206 -13.58 -0.48 -3.94
C LEU A 206 -12.22 -0.96 -3.45
N TYR A 207 -12.17 -2.15 -2.85
CA TYR A 207 -10.92 -2.71 -2.31
C TYR A 207 -10.27 -3.76 -3.21
N PHE A 208 -8.94 -3.86 -3.12
CA PHE A 208 -8.15 -4.98 -3.61
C PHE A 208 -6.91 -5.20 -2.72
N GLY A 209 -6.33 -6.39 -2.76
CA GLY A 209 -5.11 -6.70 -2.02
C GLY A 209 -3.88 -6.54 -2.90
N HIS A 210 -2.91 -5.72 -2.49
CA HIS A 210 -1.61 -5.63 -3.13
C HIS A 210 -0.63 -6.60 -2.46
N LEU A 211 -0.03 -7.50 -3.24
CA LEU A 211 0.83 -8.56 -2.72
C LEU A 211 2.13 -8.65 -3.52
N TYR A 212 3.26 -8.70 -2.82
CA TYR A 212 4.56 -8.82 -3.46
C TYR A 212 4.78 -10.20 -4.07
N LEU A 213 5.26 -10.21 -5.30
CA LEU A 213 5.63 -11.37 -6.08
C LEU A 213 6.90 -11.05 -6.88
N PRO A 214 8.07 -11.57 -6.49
CA PRO A 214 9.32 -11.36 -7.22
C PRO A 214 9.16 -11.75 -8.69
N GLY A 215 9.58 -10.86 -9.61
CA GLY A 215 9.41 -11.05 -11.06
C GLY A 215 7.96 -10.91 -11.57
N GLY A 216 7.02 -10.57 -10.68
CA GLY A 216 5.65 -10.20 -10.97
C GLY A 216 4.93 -11.25 -11.79
N SER A 217 4.31 -10.81 -12.87
CA SER A 217 3.46 -11.67 -13.68
C SER A 217 4.19 -12.76 -14.45
N SER A 218 5.47 -12.56 -14.74
CA SER A 218 6.31 -13.58 -15.35
C SER A 218 6.48 -14.77 -14.41
N SER A 219 6.77 -14.50 -13.13
CA SER A 219 6.89 -15.52 -12.08
C SER A 219 5.57 -16.21 -11.77
N ALA A 220 4.45 -15.47 -11.79
CA ALA A 220 3.12 -16.09 -11.66
C ALA A 220 2.83 -17.13 -12.76
N ARG A 221 3.45 -16.99 -13.94
CA ARG A 221 3.26 -17.89 -15.09
C ARG A 221 4.27 -19.04 -15.13
N SER A 222 5.38 -18.96 -14.39
CA SER A 222 6.40 -20.01 -14.44
C SER A 222 5.92 -21.32 -13.81
N GLY A 223 4.93 -21.26 -12.92
CA GLY A 223 4.38 -22.42 -12.23
C GLY A 223 5.30 -22.98 -11.13
N GLU A 224 6.40 -22.30 -10.82
CA GLU A 224 7.28 -22.68 -9.72
C GLU A 224 6.55 -22.60 -8.37
N ARG A 225 6.78 -23.58 -7.50
CA ARG A 225 6.09 -23.70 -6.20
C ARG A 225 6.29 -22.45 -5.31
N ARG A 226 7.47 -21.83 -5.34
CA ARG A 226 7.79 -20.60 -4.57
C ARG A 226 6.99 -19.36 -4.98
N TYR A 227 6.48 -19.34 -6.22
CA TYR A 227 5.65 -18.27 -6.74
C TYR A 227 4.16 -18.59 -6.69
N ARG A 228 3.79 -19.76 -6.15
CA ARG A 228 2.40 -20.08 -5.88
C ARG A 228 1.92 -19.20 -4.71
N LEU A 229 0.69 -18.70 -4.83
CA LEU A 229 0.03 -18.05 -3.70
C LEU A 229 -0.24 -19.11 -2.62
N LYS A 230 0.07 -18.76 -1.37
CA LYS A 230 -0.18 -19.60 -0.20
C LYS A 230 -1.00 -18.84 0.82
N THR A 231 -1.70 -19.59 1.66
CA THR A 231 -2.20 -19.07 2.94
C THR A 231 -1.05 -18.93 3.93
N TRP A 232 -1.25 -18.15 5.00
CA TRP A 232 -0.24 -18.06 6.04
C TRP A 232 0.01 -19.39 6.76
N ARG A 233 -1.02 -20.24 6.93
CA ARG A 233 -0.86 -21.58 7.50
C ARG A 233 -0.02 -22.47 6.61
N GLU A 234 -0.29 -22.47 5.30
CA GLU A 234 0.55 -23.18 4.33
C GLU A 234 2.00 -22.67 4.29
N GLU A 235 2.22 -21.37 4.53
CA GLU A 235 3.58 -20.82 4.68
C GLU A 235 4.22 -21.27 6.00
N LEU A 236 3.47 -21.36 7.10
CA LEU A 236 3.95 -21.92 8.37
C LEU A 236 4.26 -23.42 8.31
N ASP A 237 3.61 -24.16 7.42
CA ASP A 237 3.87 -25.59 7.21
C ASP A 237 4.97 -25.84 6.17
N ASP A 238 5.40 -24.80 5.44
CA ASP A 238 6.45 -24.93 4.43
C ASP A 238 7.84 -25.04 5.08
N ALA A 239 8.38 -26.27 5.09
CA ALA A 239 9.73 -26.54 5.58
C ALA A 239 10.81 -25.81 4.77
N ASP A 240 10.56 -25.60 3.47
CA ASP A 240 11.50 -24.94 2.57
C ASP A 240 11.41 -23.40 2.70
N ARG A 241 10.72 -22.87 3.73
CA ARG A 241 10.49 -21.41 3.82
C ARG A 241 11.72 -20.59 4.13
N PHE A 242 12.60 -21.17 4.92
CA PHE A 242 13.89 -20.58 5.31
C PHE A 242 15.03 -21.10 4.46
N ASP A 243 14.74 -21.97 3.48
CA ASP A 243 15.74 -22.36 2.50
C ASP A 243 16.05 -21.14 1.65
N ASP A 244 17.15 -20.47 2.01
CA ASP A 244 17.80 -19.48 1.19
C ASP A 244 18.20 -20.17 -0.12
N HIS A 245 17.31 -20.10 -1.12
CA HIS A 245 17.62 -20.42 -2.52
C HIS A 245 18.72 -19.52 -3.10
N ALA A 246 19.30 -18.64 -2.27
CA ALA A 246 20.53 -17.89 -2.46
C ALA A 246 21.71 -18.75 -2.98
N THR A 247 21.71 -20.06 -2.73
CA THR A 247 22.70 -20.99 -3.32
C THR A 247 22.56 -21.20 -4.83
N SER A 248 21.46 -20.80 -5.46
CA SER A 248 21.26 -21.12 -6.89
C SER A 248 21.89 -20.10 -7.85
N TYR A 249 21.63 -18.78 -7.81
CA TYR A 249 22.27 -17.84 -8.78
C TYR A 249 22.36 -16.35 -8.35
N THR A 250 21.81 -15.94 -7.21
CA THR A 250 21.66 -14.52 -6.82
C THR A 250 22.72 -13.97 -5.86
N LEU A 251 23.63 -14.82 -5.35
CA LEU A 251 24.75 -14.45 -4.46
C LEU A 251 26.08 -14.13 -5.17
N ALA A 252 26.05 -13.63 -6.41
CA ALA A 252 27.29 -13.19 -7.05
C ALA A 252 27.90 -11.91 -6.41
N ASP A 253 27.22 -11.27 -5.46
CA ASP A 253 27.73 -10.10 -4.75
C ASP A 253 27.80 -10.35 -3.22
N PRO A 254 29.01 -10.54 -2.65
CA PRO A 254 29.21 -10.73 -1.21
C PRO A 254 28.80 -9.52 -0.35
N ASN A 255 28.41 -8.40 -0.95
CA ASN A 255 27.97 -7.19 -0.25
C ASN A 255 26.44 -7.06 -0.12
N VAL A 256 25.64 -7.94 -0.73
CA VAL A 256 24.17 -7.88 -0.58
C VAL A 256 23.76 -8.64 0.69
N LYS A 257 23.95 -8.00 1.84
CA LYS A 257 23.51 -8.49 3.15
C LYS A 257 22.00 -8.36 3.39
N THR A 258 21.23 -7.81 2.45
CA THR A 258 19.79 -7.65 2.60
C THR A 258 19.06 -8.93 2.20
N PRO A 259 18.30 -9.57 3.10
CA PRO A 259 17.52 -10.75 2.77
C PRO A 259 16.50 -10.36 1.69
N ARG A 260 16.64 -10.95 0.50
CA ARG A 260 15.67 -10.77 -0.59
C ARG A 260 14.62 -11.86 -0.44
N VAL A 261 13.39 -11.45 -0.20
CA VAL A 261 12.24 -12.36 -0.29
C VAL A 261 12.10 -12.77 -1.76
N ASP A 262 12.54 -13.98 -2.09
CA ASP A 262 12.49 -14.56 -3.45
C ASP A 262 11.33 -15.57 -3.60
N ARG A 263 10.19 -15.23 -3.00
CA ARG A 263 8.95 -15.99 -3.02
C ARG A 263 7.74 -15.07 -3.00
N SER A 264 6.56 -15.60 -3.33
CA SER A 264 5.31 -14.87 -3.15
C SER A 264 5.14 -14.50 -1.68
N ALA A 265 4.90 -13.22 -1.38
CA ALA A 265 4.55 -12.82 -0.02
C ALA A 265 3.16 -13.39 0.36
N VAL A 266 2.96 -13.58 1.66
CA VAL A 266 1.63 -13.87 2.28
C VAL A 266 1.08 -12.66 3.04
N VAL A 267 1.93 -11.69 3.36
CA VAL A 267 1.57 -10.39 3.94
C VAL A 267 1.58 -9.33 2.85
N GLY A 268 0.49 -8.58 2.73
CA GLY A 268 0.28 -7.54 1.73
C GLY A 268 -0.28 -6.25 2.31
N CYS A 269 -0.61 -5.32 1.42
CA CYS A 269 -1.24 -4.05 1.76
C CYS A 269 -2.64 -3.98 1.13
N LEU A 270 -3.65 -3.73 1.95
CA LEU A 270 -5.01 -3.48 1.50
C LEU A 270 -5.05 -2.14 0.80
N MET A 271 -5.59 -2.12 -0.41
CA MET A 271 -5.65 -0.94 -1.25
C MET A 271 -7.10 -0.56 -1.52
N GLN A 272 -7.38 0.74 -1.55
CA GLN A 272 -8.63 1.31 -2.04
C GLN A 272 -8.42 1.97 -3.40
N VAL A 273 -9.35 1.76 -4.31
CA VAL A 273 -9.45 2.52 -5.56
C VAL A 273 -10.19 3.83 -5.28
N ILE A 274 -9.49 4.95 -5.48
CA ILE A 274 -10.04 6.29 -5.26
C ILE A 274 -10.69 6.81 -6.55
N ASP A 275 -9.99 6.67 -7.67
CA ASP A 275 -10.48 7.06 -8.98
C ASP A 275 -9.81 6.23 -10.08
N HIS A 276 -10.41 6.21 -11.27
CA HIS A 276 -9.85 5.51 -12.41
C HIS A 276 -10.21 6.20 -13.73
N ARG A 277 -9.33 6.02 -14.73
CA ARG A 277 -9.54 6.48 -16.10
C ARG A 277 -9.19 5.37 -17.08
N ARG A 278 -10.03 5.22 -18.11
CA ARG A 278 -9.77 4.32 -19.22
C ARG A 278 -8.95 5.06 -20.26
N MET A 279 -7.90 4.44 -20.75
CA MET A 279 -7.15 4.96 -21.89
C MET A 279 -7.76 4.46 -23.21
N VAL A 280 -7.52 5.21 -24.29
CA VAL A 280 -7.94 4.85 -25.66
C VAL A 280 -7.36 3.52 -26.15
N ASP A 281 -6.27 3.03 -25.55
CA ASP A 281 -5.64 1.76 -25.87
C ASP A 281 -6.08 0.59 -24.97
N GLY A 282 -7.05 0.83 -24.09
CA GLY A 282 -7.59 -0.17 -23.16
C GLY A 282 -6.85 -0.32 -21.84
N ARG A 283 -5.74 0.40 -21.64
CA ARG A 283 -5.10 0.47 -20.32
C ARG A 283 -5.98 1.22 -19.33
N LEU A 284 -5.76 0.96 -18.04
CA LEU A 284 -6.39 1.71 -16.95
C LEU A 284 -5.32 2.53 -16.23
N ILE A 285 -5.65 3.78 -15.97
CA ILE A 285 -4.97 4.59 -14.95
C ILE A 285 -5.83 4.49 -13.70
N VAL A 286 -5.28 3.97 -12.60
CA VAL A 286 -6.04 3.77 -11.35
C VAL A 286 -5.33 4.51 -10.24
N LEU A 287 -5.98 5.49 -9.64
CA LEU A 287 -5.51 6.16 -8.44
C LEU A 287 -5.90 5.31 -7.23
N VAL A 288 -4.91 4.94 -6.43
CA VAL A 288 -5.09 4.02 -5.31
C VAL A 288 -4.39 4.49 -4.05
N GLN A 289 -4.80 3.89 -2.94
CA GLN A 289 -4.37 4.27 -1.61
C GLN A 289 -4.14 3.04 -0.73
N GLY A 290 -2.97 2.95 -0.12
CA GLY A 290 -2.63 1.91 0.84
C GLY A 290 -3.24 2.22 2.21
N LEU A 291 -4.09 1.32 2.68
CA LEU A 291 -4.87 1.52 3.91
C LEU A 291 -4.25 0.76 5.09
N GLU A 292 -4.26 -0.57 5.00
CA GLU A 292 -3.96 -1.46 6.11
C GLU A 292 -3.06 -2.61 5.67
N ARG A 293 -2.48 -3.33 6.62
CA ARG A 293 -1.79 -4.60 6.33
C ARG A 293 -2.81 -5.74 6.33
N PHE A 294 -2.54 -6.78 5.56
CA PHE A 294 -3.30 -8.02 5.66
C PHE A 294 -2.41 -9.24 5.51
N VAL A 295 -2.92 -10.38 5.93
CA VAL A 295 -2.35 -11.70 5.64
C VAL A 295 -3.35 -12.59 4.91
N VAL A 296 -2.88 -13.37 3.94
CA VAL A 296 -3.72 -14.29 3.15
C VAL A 296 -4.17 -15.46 4.01
N ASP A 297 -5.46 -15.54 4.31
CA ASP A 297 -6.02 -16.55 5.21
C ASP A 297 -6.60 -17.75 4.46
N GLU A 298 -7.36 -17.52 3.38
CA GLU A 298 -7.93 -18.58 2.54
C GLU A 298 -7.93 -18.17 1.08
N ILE A 299 -7.45 -19.06 0.20
CA ILE A 299 -7.44 -18.83 -1.24
C ILE A 299 -8.75 -19.33 -1.83
N ILE A 300 -9.54 -18.44 -2.40
CA ILE A 300 -10.84 -18.75 -3.02
C ILE A 300 -10.64 -19.17 -4.48
N ASP A 301 -9.86 -18.39 -5.21
CA ASP A 301 -9.56 -18.63 -6.62
C ASP A 301 -8.15 -18.17 -6.96
N THR A 302 -7.57 -18.74 -8.01
CA THR A 302 -6.28 -18.34 -8.58
C THR A 302 -6.38 -17.89 -10.03
N ARG A 303 -7.56 -18.04 -10.67
CA ARG A 303 -7.77 -17.71 -12.08
C ARG A 303 -9.01 -16.83 -12.27
N PRO A 304 -9.00 -15.90 -13.25
CA PRO A 304 -7.84 -15.48 -14.06
C PRO A 304 -6.82 -14.63 -13.28
N TYR A 305 -7.21 -14.20 -12.08
CA TYR A 305 -6.37 -13.56 -11.07
C TYR A 305 -6.70 -14.21 -9.72
N ALA A 306 -5.85 -14.00 -8.71
CA ALA A 306 -6.09 -14.59 -7.40
C ALA A 306 -7.17 -13.82 -6.62
N VAL A 307 -8.01 -14.55 -5.91
CA VAL A 307 -9.02 -14.03 -4.98
C VAL A 307 -8.85 -14.78 -3.67
N ALA A 308 -8.83 -14.05 -2.55
CA ALA A 308 -8.64 -14.63 -1.24
C ALA A 308 -9.50 -13.95 -0.19
N ASN A 309 -9.83 -14.69 0.86
CA ASN A 309 -10.19 -14.07 2.12
C ASN A 309 -8.91 -13.75 2.86
N VAL A 310 -8.81 -12.53 3.38
CA VAL A 310 -7.62 -12.05 4.07
C VAL A 310 -7.97 -11.53 5.45
N GLN A 311 -7.06 -11.70 6.40
CA GLN A 311 -7.20 -11.13 7.73
C GLN A 311 -6.43 -9.80 7.77
N VAL A 312 -7.12 -8.71 8.11
CA VAL A 312 -6.46 -7.42 8.34
C VAL A 312 -5.59 -7.54 9.60
N LEU A 313 -4.35 -7.06 9.50
CA LEU A 313 -3.36 -7.08 10.57
C LEU A 313 -3.24 -5.70 11.20
N LEU A 314 -3.62 -5.61 12.48
CA LEU A 314 -3.34 -4.45 13.32
C LEU A 314 -1.92 -4.54 13.89
N ASP A 315 -1.42 -3.41 14.38
CA ASP A 315 -0.16 -3.41 15.12
C ASP A 315 -0.38 -3.87 16.57
N GLU A 316 0.67 -4.38 17.20
CA GLU A 316 0.67 -4.80 18.61
C GLU A 316 0.06 -3.72 19.53
N GLU A 317 0.40 -2.45 19.31
CA GLU A 317 -0.10 -1.33 20.12
C GLU A 317 -1.61 -1.04 19.94
N GLU A 318 -2.20 -1.53 18.85
CA GLU A 318 -3.64 -1.41 18.52
C GLU A 318 -4.45 -2.63 19.01
N LEU A 319 -3.79 -3.72 19.44
CA LEU A 319 -4.48 -4.91 19.91
C LEU A 319 -5.06 -4.68 21.31
N PRO A 320 -6.37 -4.91 21.53
CA PRO A 320 -7.03 -4.57 22.79
C PRO A 320 -6.63 -5.46 23.98
N TRP A 321 -5.92 -6.56 23.73
CA TRP A 321 -5.41 -7.48 24.74
C TRP A 321 -3.90 -7.35 24.98
N GLU A 322 -3.19 -6.51 24.22
CA GLU A 322 -1.80 -6.19 24.47
C GLU A 322 -1.71 -5.37 25.77
N LYS A 323 -0.84 -5.77 26.70
CA LYS A 323 -0.70 -5.04 27.96
C LYS A 323 -0.11 -3.66 27.68
N ARG A 324 -0.81 -2.61 28.10
CA ARG A 324 -0.21 -1.29 28.20
C ARG A 324 0.55 -1.22 29.53
N ARG A 325 1.83 -0.84 29.46
CA ARG A 325 2.51 -0.34 30.65
C ARG A 325 1.94 1.04 30.96
N ASP A 326 1.56 1.23 32.19
CA ASP A 326 1.11 2.49 32.75
C ASP A 326 2.33 3.40 32.97
N ASP A 327 2.07 4.70 33.16
CA ASP A 327 3.09 5.74 33.33
C ASP A 327 4.09 5.43 34.47
N ASP A 328 3.71 4.59 35.44
CA ASP A 328 4.56 4.14 36.54
C ASP A 328 5.48 2.95 36.18
N GLY A 329 5.48 2.51 34.92
CA GLY A 329 6.26 1.36 34.45
C GLY A 329 5.77 0.01 35.00
N ASN A 330 4.66 0.01 35.73
CA ASN A 330 4.03 -1.21 36.18
C ASN A 330 3.25 -1.84 35.02
N GLU A 331 3.20 -3.17 34.96
CA GLU A 331 2.30 -3.84 34.04
C GLU A 331 0.91 -3.88 34.67
N THR A 332 0.13 -2.79 34.57
CA THR A 332 -1.26 -2.85 34.98
C THR A 332 -2.06 -3.47 33.84
N PHE A 333 -2.46 -4.72 34.06
CA PHE A 333 -3.59 -5.25 33.32
C PHE A 333 -4.79 -4.33 33.57
N PRO A 334 -5.62 -4.04 32.56
CA PRO A 334 -6.82 -3.25 32.76
C PRO A 334 -7.65 -3.85 33.90
N ASN A 335 -7.55 -3.21 35.07
CA ASN A 335 -8.38 -3.39 36.25
C ASN A 335 -8.42 -4.78 36.90
N GLN A 336 -7.28 -5.46 37.11
CA GLN A 336 -7.21 -6.48 38.17
C GLN A 336 -6.89 -5.80 39.51
N GLY A 337 -7.93 -5.46 40.26
CA GLY A 337 -7.80 -4.89 41.60
C GLY A 337 -6.94 -5.77 42.51
N GLY A 338 -5.69 -5.32 42.76
CA GLY A 338 -4.96 -5.54 44.00
C GLY A 338 -4.63 -6.98 44.43
N VAL A 339 -4.66 -7.98 43.54
CA VAL A 339 -4.20 -9.34 43.91
C VAL A 339 -2.86 -9.60 43.22
N THR A 340 -1.79 -9.45 44.00
CA THR A 340 -0.42 -9.88 43.66
C THR A 340 -0.38 -11.41 43.55
N ARG A 341 -0.90 -11.95 42.44
CA ARG A 341 -0.91 -13.38 42.19
C ARG A 341 0.37 -13.75 41.44
N LYS A 342 1.16 -14.59 42.09
CA LYS A 342 2.35 -15.28 41.57
C LYS A 342 2.15 -15.73 40.11
N GLU A 343 3.18 -15.48 39.30
CA GLU A 343 3.33 -15.85 37.89
C GLU A 343 3.10 -17.34 37.63
N GLU A 344 1.84 -17.77 37.55
CA GLU A 344 1.50 -19.00 36.85
C GLU A 344 0.99 -18.58 35.48
N ARG A 345 1.79 -18.87 34.44
CA ARG A 345 1.47 -18.71 33.01
C ARG A 345 0.15 -19.42 32.69
N SER A 346 -0.96 -18.71 32.89
CA SER A 346 -2.30 -19.10 32.47
C SER A 346 -2.35 -19.08 30.95
N GLY A 347 -2.69 -20.22 30.34
CA GLY A 347 -2.80 -20.36 28.89
C GLY A 347 -4.24 -20.13 28.43
N MET A 348 -4.40 -19.45 27.28
CA MET A 348 -5.67 -19.12 26.63
C MET A 348 -6.44 -20.39 26.17
N THR A 349 -7.76 -20.35 26.24
CA THR A 349 -8.71 -21.38 25.80
C THR A 349 -9.27 -21.07 24.40
N LYS A 350 -9.94 -22.04 23.74
CA LYS A 350 -10.57 -21.81 22.42
C LYS A 350 -11.64 -20.70 22.45
N ASP A 351 -12.39 -20.59 23.55
CA ASP A 351 -13.37 -19.51 23.73
C ASP A 351 -12.72 -18.12 23.70
N ASP A 352 -11.43 -18.05 24.05
CA ASP A 352 -10.66 -16.82 24.00
C ASP A 352 -10.20 -16.47 22.57
N GLU A 353 -10.03 -17.45 21.67
CA GLU A 353 -9.71 -17.17 20.27
C GLU A 353 -10.89 -16.51 19.55
N ASP A 354 -12.11 -16.99 19.79
CA ASP A 354 -13.33 -16.39 19.25
C ASP A 354 -13.58 -14.99 19.85
N ALA A 355 -13.25 -14.79 21.13
CA ALA A 355 -13.23 -13.46 21.75
C ALA A 355 -12.18 -12.55 21.08
N CYS A 356 -10.96 -13.04 20.84
CA CYS A 356 -9.92 -12.31 20.11
C CYS A 356 -10.37 -11.96 18.68
N LYS A 357 -11.02 -12.87 17.95
CA LYS A 357 -11.59 -12.59 16.61
C LYS A 357 -12.63 -11.47 16.66
N CYS A 358 -13.55 -11.53 17.62
CA CYS A 358 -14.57 -10.50 17.81
C CYS A 358 -13.96 -9.12 18.12
N LEU A 359 -13.02 -9.08 19.07
CA LEU A 359 -12.31 -7.85 19.44
C LEU A 359 -11.48 -7.31 18.28
N ARG A 360 -10.84 -8.21 17.50
CA ARG A 360 -10.11 -7.83 16.28
C ARG A 360 -11.03 -7.20 15.25
N GLY A 361 -12.19 -7.81 14.98
CA GLY A 361 -13.17 -7.27 14.04
C GLY A 361 -13.66 -5.87 14.42
N ARG A 362 -13.90 -5.65 15.72
CA ARG A 362 -14.25 -4.33 16.27
C ARG A 362 -13.10 -3.33 16.12
N ALA A 363 -11.88 -3.71 16.51
CA ALA A 363 -10.70 -2.85 16.41
C ALA A 363 -10.39 -2.46 14.95
N ILE A 364 -10.55 -3.40 14.01
CA ILE A 364 -10.43 -3.13 12.57
C ILE A 364 -11.52 -2.17 12.10
N THR A 365 -12.78 -2.40 12.51
CA THR A 365 -13.89 -1.49 12.17
C THR A 365 -13.61 -0.07 12.66
N ALA A 366 -13.10 0.07 13.88
CA ALA A 366 -12.67 1.37 14.41
C ALA A 366 -11.50 1.97 13.63
N SER A 367 -10.50 1.15 13.23
CA SER A 367 -9.38 1.60 12.38
C SER A 367 -9.87 2.16 11.04
N PHE A 368 -10.85 1.52 10.42
CA PHE A 368 -11.47 1.98 9.17
C PHE A 368 -12.23 3.28 9.34
N GLY A 369 -12.77 3.57 10.54
CA GLY A 369 -13.39 4.86 10.83
C GLY A 369 -12.45 6.06 10.62
N TYR A 370 -11.14 5.89 10.83
CA TYR A 370 -10.15 6.95 10.61
C TYR A 370 -9.81 7.16 9.13
N HIS A 371 -10.18 6.23 8.23
CA HIS A 371 -9.76 6.29 6.83
C HIS A 371 -10.29 7.55 6.15
N ASP A 372 -11.53 7.94 6.41
CA ASP A 372 -12.12 9.17 5.84
C ASP A 372 -11.40 10.45 6.29
N TYR A 373 -10.73 10.41 7.44
CA TYR A 373 -9.90 11.52 7.92
C TYR A 373 -8.46 11.44 7.38
N GLU A 374 -7.86 10.26 7.35
CA GLU A 374 -6.46 10.08 6.94
C GLU A 374 -6.24 10.17 5.43
N PHE A 375 -7.32 10.01 4.67
CA PHE A 375 -7.27 9.79 3.23
C PHE A 375 -8.31 10.65 2.52
N ASP A 376 -7.88 11.82 2.05
CA ASP A 376 -8.76 12.66 1.25
C ASP A 376 -9.22 11.93 -0.03
N GLY A 377 -10.50 12.06 -0.37
CA GLY A 377 -11.09 11.47 -1.56
C GLY A 377 -10.70 12.17 -2.87
N GLN A 378 -9.48 12.72 -2.96
CA GLN A 378 -9.06 13.53 -4.10
C GLN A 378 -9.01 12.68 -5.38
N LYS A 379 -9.86 13.03 -6.34
CA LYS A 379 -9.97 12.34 -7.63
C LYS A 379 -8.85 12.76 -8.60
N LEU A 380 -8.69 11.99 -9.67
CA LEU A 380 -7.70 12.33 -10.70
C LEU A 380 -8.02 13.70 -11.33
N PRO A 381 -7.02 14.52 -11.67
CA PRO A 381 -7.27 15.81 -12.32
C PRO A 381 -7.97 15.62 -13.68
N GLY A 382 -8.80 16.58 -14.09
CA GLY A 382 -9.50 16.53 -15.38
C GLY A 382 -10.74 15.63 -15.40
N CYS A 383 -11.36 15.41 -14.23
CA CYS A 383 -12.54 14.57 -14.06
C CYS A 383 -13.77 15.00 -14.88
N ASP A 384 -13.89 16.28 -15.22
CA ASP A 384 -15.13 16.90 -15.72
C ASP A 384 -15.38 16.67 -17.22
N MET A 385 -14.53 15.88 -17.88
CA MET A 385 -14.68 15.62 -19.30
C MET A 385 -15.69 14.50 -19.55
N GLU A 386 -16.74 14.78 -20.32
CA GLU A 386 -17.72 13.81 -20.89
C GLU A 386 -17.08 12.66 -21.69
N LYS A 387 -15.75 12.67 -21.87
CA LYS A 387 -15.01 11.66 -22.63
C LYS A 387 -14.81 10.40 -21.80
N ASN A 388 -15.34 9.30 -22.31
CA ASN A 388 -15.17 7.96 -21.74
C ASN A 388 -13.72 7.44 -21.77
N TYR A 389 -12.85 8.04 -22.61
CA TYR A 389 -11.47 7.60 -22.83
C TYR A 389 -10.47 8.74 -22.85
N LEU A 390 -9.32 8.51 -22.22
CA LEU A 390 -8.20 9.42 -22.12
C LEU A 390 -7.12 9.06 -23.15
N THR A 391 -6.63 10.03 -23.92
CA THR A 391 -5.42 9.80 -24.75
C THR A 391 -4.16 9.88 -23.88
N LYS A 392 -3.01 9.46 -24.41
CA LYS A 392 -1.73 9.56 -23.68
C LYS A 392 -1.36 11.00 -23.35
N ASP A 393 -1.71 11.93 -24.23
CA ASP A 393 -1.37 13.36 -24.10
C ASP A 393 -2.34 14.09 -23.16
N ASP A 394 -3.54 13.53 -22.94
CA ASP A 394 -4.52 14.08 -22.00
C ASP A 394 -4.22 13.73 -20.53
N VAL A 395 -3.24 12.87 -20.25
CA VAL A 395 -2.94 12.47 -18.88
C VAL A 395 -2.24 13.61 -18.13
N PRO A 396 -2.83 14.14 -17.04
CA PRO A 396 -2.30 15.29 -16.31
C PRO A 396 -1.16 14.87 -15.37
N TRP A 397 -0.03 14.40 -15.92
CA TRP A 397 1.08 13.81 -15.16
C TRP A 397 1.64 14.73 -14.08
N ILE A 398 1.73 16.04 -14.35
CA ILE A 398 2.24 17.02 -13.39
C ILE A 398 1.31 17.11 -12.19
N GLN A 399 0.00 17.24 -12.42
CA GLN A 399 -0.98 17.31 -11.35
C GLN A 399 -1.07 15.98 -10.59
N ILE A 400 -1.03 14.84 -11.28
CA ILE A 400 -0.99 13.52 -10.62
C ILE A 400 0.25 13.43 -9.71
N SER A 401 1.43 13.86 -10.19
CA SER A 401 2.65 13.81 -9.38
C SER A 401 2.57 14.66 -8.11
N SER A 402 1.79 15.75 -8.12
CA SER A 402 1.56 16.59 -6.93
C SER A 402 0.63 15.97 -5.88
N MET A 403 -0.04 14.86 -6.23
CA MET A 403 -0.89 14.07 -5.33
C MET A 403 -0.15 12.84 -4.80
N LEU A 404 1.10 12.63 -5.19
CA LEU A 404 1.91 11.46 -4.84
C LEU A 404 3.14 11.90 -4.03
N PRO A 405 3.72 11.00 -3.21
CA PRO A 405 3.32 9.62 -2.96
C PRO A 405 2.47 9.45 -1.70
N PHE A 406 2.05 10.54 -1.06
CA PHE A 406 1.35 10.50 0.22
C PHE A 406 -0.06 11.07 0.11
N ALA A 407 -0.93 10.49 0.91
CA ALA A 407 -2.30 10.95 1.08
C ALA A 407 -2.36 12.24 1.89
N ARG A 408 -3.29 13.14 1.54
CA ARG A 408 -3.61 14.26 2.41
C ARG A 408 -4.66 13.84 3.43
N TYR A 409 -4.60 14.49 4.58
CA TYR A 409 -5.64 14.40 5.60
C TYR A 409 -6.83 15.27 5.17
N SER A 410 -8.03 14.81 5.53
CA SER A 410 -9.26 15.56 5.37
C SER A 410 -9.28 16.76 6.33
N ASP A 411 -9.87 17.86 5.87
CA ASP A 411 -10.18 19.01 6.73
C ASP A 411 -11.49 18.80 7.52
N ASP A 412 -12.23 17.71 7.28
CA ASP A 412 -13.47 17.40 7.99
C ASP A 412 -13.18 16.68 9.32
N GLU A 413 -13.24 17.40 10.44
CA GLU A 413 -13.03 16.81 11.77
C GLU A 413 -14.19 15.90 12.21
N ARG A 414 -15.37 15.93 11.56
CA ARG A 414 -16.52 15.10 11.98
C ARG A 414 -16.26 13.61 11.81
N CYS A 415 -15.53 13.21 10.76
CA CYS A 415 -15.17 11.80 10.59
C CYS A 415 -14.14 11.37 11.65
N LEU A 416 -13.27 12.29 12.10
CA LEU A 416 -12.33 12.03 13.19
C LEU A 416 -13.06 11.83 14.52
N ASP A 417 -14.03 12.69 14.87
CA ASP A 417 -14.84 12.55 16.09
C ASP A 417 -15.55 11.19 16.13
N MET A 418 -16.16 10.81 15.00
CA MET A 418 -16.85 9.54 14.86
C MET A 418 -15.89 8.35 14.99
N ALA A 419 -14.69 8.43 14.42
CA ALA A 419 -13.65 7.41 14.53
C ALA A 419 -13.13 7.27 15.97
N ASN A 420 -12.91 8.39 16.65
CA ASN A 420 -12.52 8.45 18.05
C ASN A 420 -13.59 7.80 18.95
N GLU A 421 -14.87 8.10 18.71
CA GLU A 421 -15.98 7.48 19.43
C GLU A 421 -16.03 5.97 19.20
N MET A 422 -15.91 5.52 17.95
CA MET A 422 -15.86 4.09 17.62
C MET A 422 -14.72 3.39 18.33
N SER A 423 -13.52 3.96 18.30
CA SER A 423 -12.33 3.41 18.97
C SER A 423 -12.53 3.31 20.49
N ALA A 424 -13.09 4.34 21.12
CA ALA A 424 -13.39 4.34 22.56
C ALA A 424 -14.38 3.23 22.94
N ARG A 425 -15.39 2.97 22.11
CA ARG A 425 -16.35 1.85 22.32
C ARG A 425 -15.65 0.49 22.30
N VAL A 426 -14.72 0.26 21.36
CA VAL A 426 -13.95 -1.00 21.30
C VAL A 426 -13.14 -1.24 22.57
N VAL A 427 -12.48 -0.21 23.10
CA VAL A 427 -11.71 -0.31 24.34
C VAL A 427 -12.61 -0.68 25.52
N ASN A 428 -13.78 -0.04 25.65
CA ASN A 428 -14.74 -0.34 26.72
C ASN A 428 -15.30 -1.78 26.62
N ASP A 429 -15.55 -2.26 25.40
CA ASP A 429 -16.02 -3.61 25.14
C ASP A 429 -14.97 -4.68 25.47
N ALA A 430 -13.70 -4.40 25.17
CA ALA A 430 -12.58 -5.28 25.49
C ALA A 430 -12.44 -5.48 27.01
N ILE A 431 -12.52 -4.39 27.78
CA ILE A 431 -12.48 -4.41 29.24
C ILE A 431 -13.64 -5.24 29.81
N SER A 432 -14.82 -5.17 29.20
CA SER A 432 -16.00 -5.92 29.66
C SER A 432 -15.90 -7.43 29.39
N THR A 433 -15.18 -7.82 28.35
CA THR A 433 -15.08 -9.23 27.90
C THR A 433 -14.07 -10.03 28.73
N THR A 434 -12.96 -9.42 29.13
CA THR A 434 -11.87 -10.09 29.89
C THR A 434 -12.27 -10.53 31.30
N VAL A 435 -13.34 -9.97 31.89
CA VAL A 435 -13.76 -10.24 33.27
C VAL A 435 -14.49 -11.59 33.45
N ARG A 436 -14.87 -12.29 32.36
CA ARG A 436 -15.79 -13.45 32.45
C ARG A 436 -15.18 -14.85 32.32
N ASN A 437 -13.93 -15.02 31.88
CA ASN A 437 -13.41 -16.33 31.47
C ASN A 437 -12.33 -16.91 32.42
N ASP A 438 -12.72 -17.34 33.62
CA ASP A 438 -11.80 -17.91 34.62
C ASP A 438 -11.81 -19.45 34.72
N HIS A 439 -12.37 -20.19 33.75
CA HIS A 439 -12.56 -21.64 33.85
C HIS A 439 -11.88 -22.43 32.72
N ALA A 440 -10.88 -23.24 33.08
CA ALA A 440 -9.93 -23.90 32.17
C ALA A 440 -10.23 -25.39 31.94
N GLY A 441 -9.93 -25.87 30.73
CA GLY A 441 -9.84 -27.30 30.40
C GLY A 441 -9.57 -27.58 28.91
N GLU A 442 -8.29 -27.70 28.58
CA GLU A 442 -7.69 -28.37 27.40
C GLU A 442 -7.86 -27.81 25.96
N SER A 443 -6.73 -27.83 25.24
CA SER A 443 -6.38 -27.30 23.90
C SER A 443 -6.17 -25.78 23.79
N ARG A 444 -4.95 -25.41 23.36
CA ARG A 444 -4.39 -24.04 23.39
C ARG A 444 -3.95 -23.62 21.99
N GLU A 445 -4.79 -22.85 21.31
CA GLU A 445 -4.39 -22.12 20.09
C GLU A 445 -3.88 -20.74 20.51
N LEU A 446 -2.77 -20.29 19.91
CA LEU A 446 -2.22 -18.96 20.20
C LEU A 446 -3.01 -17.93 19.39
N PRO A 447 -3.09 -16.65 19.83
CA PRO A 447 -3.60 -15.60 18.97
C PRO A 447 -2.83 -15.60 17.64
N MET A 448 -3.54 -15.47 16.52
CA MET A 448 -2.97 -15.53 15.18
C MET A 448 -1.72 -14.66 15.03
N GLU A 449 -1.73 -13.43 15.55
CA GLU A 449 -0.59 -12.49 15.49
C GLU A 449 0.68 -13.11 16.09
N LYS A 450 0.53 -13.83 17.20
CA LYS A 450 1.62 -14.54 17.88
C LYS A 450 2.06 -15.79 17.13
N GLU A 451 1.14 -16.48 16.45
CA GLU A 451 1.51 -17.60 15.55
C GLU A 451 2.32 -17.10 14.35
N LEU A 452 1.92 -15.97 13.76
CA LEU A 452 2.65 -15.35 12.65
C LEU A 452 4.04 -14.87 13.09
N TRP A 453 4.15 -14.27 14.28
CA TRP A 453 5.44 -13.88 14.86
C TRP A 453 6.33 -15.09 15.17
N ASN A 454 5.84 -16.06 15.93
CA ASN A 454 6.60 -17.26 16.29
C ASN A 454 7.00 -18.08 15.05
N GLY A 455 6.16 -18.04 14.02
CA GLY A 455 6.42 -18.66 12.73
C GLY A 455 7.44 -17.95 11.86
N GLY A 456 7.84 -16.73 12.22
CA GLY A 456 8.73 -15.90 11.40
C GLY A 456 8.07 -15.42 10.10
N ILE A 457 6.74 -15.30 10.07
CA ILE A 457 6.02 -14.56 9.02
C ILE A 457 6.03 -13.08 9.35
N LEU A 458 5.87 -12.72 10.62
CA LEU A 458 6.12 -11.37 11.11
C LEU A 458 7.49 -11.35 11.78
N TRP A 459 8.26 -10.27 11.59
CA TRP A 459 9.61 -10.13 12.15
C TRP A 459 10.02 -8.67 12.27
N GLU A 460 10.92 -8.40 13.22
CA GLU A 460 11.53 -7.08 13.40
C GLU A 460 12.44 -6.68 12.22
N PRO A 461 12.54 -5.38 11.90
CA PRO A 461 13.48 -4.91 10.91
C PRO A 461 14.93 -5.30 11.26
N PRO A 462 15.75 -5.70 10.27
CA PRO A 462 17.17 -5.95 10.52
C PRO A 462 17.83 -4.69 11.09
N ARG A 463 18.55 -4.88 12.20
CA ARG A 463 19.31 -3.84 12.91
C ARG A 463 20.54 -3.43 12.13
N ILE A 464 20.93 -2.15 12.22
CA ILE A 464 22.15 -1.63 11.60
C ILE A 464 23.31 -1.72 12.60
N PRO A 465 24.37 -2.52 12.35
CA PRO A 465 25.45 -2.74 13.32
C PRO A 465 26.22 -1.48 13.72
N SER A 466 26.20 -0.44 12.88
CA SER A 466 26.94 0.80 13.09
C SER A 466 26.13 1.87 13.81
N ALA A 467 24.81 1.70 13.95
CA ALA A 467 24.02 2.54 14.84
C ALA A 467 24.47 2.16 16.26
N VAL A 468 25.33 3.01 16.83
CA VAL A 468 25.98 2.88 18.14
C VAL A 468 25.14 2.05 19.09
N GLU A 469 25.76 1.06 19.76
CA GLU A 469 25.21 0.26 20.86
C GLU A 469 24.72 1.15 22.02
N ARG A 470 23.67 1.94 21.79
CA ARG A 470 22.97 2.69 22.82
C ARG A 470 22.09 1.67 23.53
N HIS A 471 22.73 0.83 24.34
CA HIS A 471 22.10 -0.10 25.25
C HIS A 471 21.04 0.66 26.04
N GLY A 472 19.77 0.30 25.84
CA GLY A 472 18.60 1.00 26.40
C GLY A 472 17.52 1.36 25.38
N ARG A 473 17.73 1.15 24.07
CA ARG A 473 16.72 1.48 23.05
C ARG A 473 15.52 0.53 23.01
N ASP A 474 15.70 -0.72 23.39
CA ASP A 474 14.60 -1.70 23.42
C ASP A 474 13.59 -1.40 24.55
N GLU A 475 13.91 -0.45 25.44
CA GLU A 475 13.02 0.02 26.51
C GLU A 475 12.31 1.33 26.15
N LEU A 476 12.59 1.93 24.99
CA LEU A 476 11.94 3.16 24.57
C LEU A 476 10.51 2.89 24.12
N ASP A 477 9.57 3.69 24.61
CA ASP A 477 8.19 3.69 24.16
C ASP A 477 8.05 4.39 22.79
N CYS A 478 6.84 4.32 22.22
CA CYS A 478 6.55 4.95 20.94
C CYS A 478 6.71 6.48 20.98
N ASP A 479 6.44 7.14 22.11
CA ASP A 479 6.55 8.60 22.25
C ASP A 479 8.03 9.02 22.17
N ALA A 480 8.93 8.33 22.87
CA ALA A 480 10.37 8.58 22.81
C ALA A 480 10.95 8.25 21.42
N LEU A 481 10.53 7.14 20.81
CA LEU A 481 10.96 6.77 19.46
C LEU A 481 10.47 7.76 18.40
N GLU A 482 9.22 8.25 18.49
CA GLU A 482 8.67 9.28 17.62
C GLU A 482 9.49 10.57 17.72
N MET A 483 9.76 11.04 18.95
CA MET A 483 10.55 12.25 19.18
C MET A 483 11.98 12.14 18.62
N LEU A 484 12.66 11.03 18.89
CA LEU A 484 14.02 10.79 18.37
C LEU A 484 14.04 10.71 16.84
N LEU A 485 13.03 10.07 16.24
CA LEU A 485 12.91 9.98 14.79
C LEU A 485 12.70 11.36 14.16
N TRP A 486 11.90 12.23 14.77
CA TRP A 486 11.71 13.61 14.30
C TRP A 486 12.99 14.44 14.35
N ILE A 487 13.79 14.30 15.41
CA ILE A 487 15.11 14.95 15.51
C ILE A 487 16.02 14.43 14.39
N ALA A 488 16.09 13.11 14.20
CA ALA A 488 16.92 12.51 13.16
C ALA A 488 16.46 12.91 11.74
N LEU A 489 15.15 13.06 11.53
CA LEU A 489 14.55 13.57 10.29
C LEU A 489 14.93 15.04 10.03
N GLU A 490 14.92 15.89 11.05
CA GLU A 490 15.32 17.29 10.95
C GLU A 490 16.80 17.40 10.54
N ASP A 491 17.68 16.66 11.24
CA ASP A 491 19.11 16.60 10.92
C ASP A 491 19.34 16.08 9.49
N PHE A 492 18.57 15.07 9.08
CA PHE A 492 18.62 14.55 7.71
C PHE A 492 18.23 15.62 6.69
N CYS A 493 17.12 16.32 6.90
CA CYS A 493 16.64 17.38 6.00
C CYS A 493 17.64 18.54 5.94
N ARG A 494 18.22 18.91 7.08
CA ARG A 494 19.25 19.97 7.19
C ARG A 494 20.53 19.58 6.46
N GLY A 495 21.00 18.34 6.62
CA GLY A 495 22.22 17.84 5.99
C GLY A 495 22.09 17.61 4.49
N SER A 496 20.95 17.10 4.04
CA SER A 496 20.70 16.77 2.62
C SER A 496 20.10 17.91 1.79
N GLY A 497 19.51 18.92 2.44
CA GLY A 497 18.65 19.92 1.80
C GLY A 497 17.30 19.35 1.33
N PHE A 498 16.92 18.16 1.80
CA PHE A 498 15.63 17.54 1.47
C PHE A 498 14.48 18.31 2.11
N ALA A 499 13.49 18.70 1.31
CA ALA A 499 12.27 19.33 1.80
C ALA A 499 11.25 18.25 2.17
N LEU A 500 10.87 18.20 3.45
CA LEU A 500 9.90 17.22 3.93
C LEU A 500 8.51 17.45 3.31
N PRO A 501 7.86 16.41 2.74
CA PRO A 501 6.51 16.53 2.23
C PRO A 501 5.51 16.96 3.30
N GLU A 502 4.50 17.73 2.89
CA GLU A 502 3.52 18.33 3.80
C GLU A 502 2.74 17.27 4.59
N GLU A 503 2.39 16.19 3.91
CA GLU A 503 1.64 15.05 4.44
C GLU A 503 2.42 14.29 5.52
N VAL A 504 3.74 14.41 5.52
CA VAL A 504 4.59 13.88 6.61
C VAL A 504 4.73 14.93 7.69
N ARG A 505 5.01 16.19 7.33
CA ARG A 505 5.24 17.29 8.26
C ARG A 505 4.05 17.56 9.19
N CYS A 506 2.81 17.42 8.70
CA CYS A 506 1.63 17.61 9.54
C CYS A 506 1.50 16.56 10.66
N LEU A 507 2.24 15.44 10.58
CA LEU A 507 2.31 14.44 11.66
C LEU A 507 3.25 14.84 12.80
N MET A 508 3.92 15.99 12.73
CA MET A 508 4.78 16.45 13.81
C MET A 508 3.93 16.75 15.06
N PRO A 509 4.28 16.19 16.23
CA PRO A 509 3.60 16.52 17.48
C PRO A 509 3.61 18.04 17.72
N PRO A 510 2.52 18.62 18.24
CA PRO A 510 2.46 20.06 18.51
C PRO A 510 3.51 20.52 19.54
N GLU A 511 4.01 19.61 20.39
CA GLU A 511 5.08 19.87 21.35
C GLU A 511 6.47 20.01 20.71
N MET A 512 6.61 19.64 19.43
CA MET A 512 7.86 19.68 18.67
C MET A 512 7.92 20.84 17.65
N ASP A 513 7.14 21.90 17.86
CA ASP A 513 7.09 23.08 16.98
C ASP A 513 8.41 23.88 16.90
N TYR A 514 9.38 23.54 17.75
CA TYR A 514 10.73 24.10 17.74
C TYR A 514 11.64 23.53 16.65
N LEU A 515 11.27 22.41 15.99
CA LEU A 515 12.02 21.85 14.87
C LEU A 515 11.81 22.71 13.62
N ASP A 516 12.90 23.13 12.99
CA ASP A 516 12.89 24.02 11.82
C ASP A 516 12.99 23.20 10.53
N PHE A 517 11.89 22.56 10.16
CA PHE A 517 11.73 22.04 8.81
C PHE A 517 11.56 23.22 7.86
N ALA A 518 12.65 23.58 7.17
CA ALA A 518 12.72 24.71 6.25
C ALA A 518 11.43 24.83 5.42
N THR A 519 10.56 25.77 5.80
CA THR A 519 9.36 26.07 5.03
C THR A 519 9.82 26.61 3.69
N THR A 520 9.39 26.00 2.59
CA THR A 520 9.65 26.50 1.25
C THR A 520 9.32 27.99 1.21
N ALA A 521 10.22 28.80 0.65
CA ALA A 521 10.21 30.26 0.72
C ALA A 521 8.94 30.92 0.11
N GLU A 522 8.02 30.13 -0.46
CA GLU A 522 6.66 30.53 -0.82
C GLU A 522 5.77 30.63 0.42
N GLY A 523 6.17 31.50 1.35
CA GLY A 523 5.43 31.76 2.58
C GLY A 523 4.00 32.22 2.33
N ARG A 524 3.02 31.48 2.90
CA ARG A 524 1.81 31.97 3.59
C ARG A 524 0.62 31.00 3.63
N ARG A 525 0.70 29.82 3.03
CA ARG A 525 -0.32 28.81 3.37
C ARG A 525 0.13 28.16 4.67
N ARG A 526 -0.54 28.56 5.76
CA ARG A 526 -0.47 27.83 7.02
C ARG A 526 -0.79 26.38 6.68
N SER A 527 0.20 25.52 6.81
CA SER A 527 0.00 24.09 6.94
C SER A 527 -1.19 23.85 7.85
N SER A 528 -2.17 23.09 7.39
CA SER A 528 -3.16 22.53 8.28
C SER A 528 -2.38 21.61 9.22
N SER A 529 -2.14 22.09 10.44
CA SER A 529 -1.72 21.22 11.51
C SER A 529 -2.78 20.16 11.67
N LEU A 530 -2.37 18.91 11.79
CA LEU A 530 -3.28 17.81 12.08
C LEU A 530 -4.10 18.15 13.34
N SER A 531 -5.37 17.73 13.37
CA SER A 531 -6.22 17.98 14.53
C SER A 531 -5.57 17.44 15.81
N ARG A 532 -5.69 18.20 16.91
CA ARG A 532 -5.16 17.80 18.22
C ARG A 532 -5.85 16.56 18.79
N GLU A 533 -7.04 16.27 18.29
CA GLU A 533 -7.83 15.10 18.65
C GLU A 533 -7.42 13.85 17.88
N TYR A 534 -6.49 13.98 16.91
CA TYR A 534 -5.98 12.83 16.18
C TYR A 534 -5.12 11.96 17.09
N PRO A 535 -5.44 10.66 17.26
CA PRO A 535 -4.76 9.84 18.26
C PRO A 535 -3.25 9.71 18.03
N LYS A 536 -2.47 9.87 19.10
CA LYS A 536 -1.00 9.71 19.07
C LYS A 536 -0.55 8.41 18.42
N HIS A 537 -1.14 7.27 18.82
CA HIS A 537 -0.78 5.96 18.28
C HIS A 537 -1.03 5.85 16.77
N ARG A 538 -2.12 6.45 16.25
CA ARG A 538 -2.38 6.53 14.81
C ARG A 538 -1.33 7.38 14.11
N ARG A 539 -0.99 8.56 14.65
CA ARG A 539 0.07 9.43 14.15
C ARG A 539 1.43 8.74 14.08
N GLN A 540 1.81 8.06 15.14
CA GLN A 540 3.04 7.26 15.24
C GLN A 540 3.06 6.14 14.20
N ARG A 541 1.94 5.41 14.06
CA ARG A 541 1.76 4.38 13.04
C ARG A 541 1.97 4.93 11.63
N ARG A 542 1.36 6.06 11.31
CA ARG A 542 1.56 6.77 10.02
C ARG A 542 3.03 7.11 9.80
N LEU A 543 3.65 7.78 10.77
CA LEU A 543 5.06 8.15 10.70
C LEU A 543 5.96 6.92 10.47
N SER A 544 5.65 5.80 11.12
CA SER A 544 6.42 4.56 11.02
C SER A 544 6.46 3.96 9.60
N TYR A 545 5.47 4.25 8.75
CA TYR A 545 5.47 3.86 7.33
C TYR A 545 6.00 4.96 6.41
N LEU A 546 5.67 6.23 6.69
CA LEU A 546 6.04 7.33 5.81
C LEU A 546 7.53 7.66 5.91
N ALA A 547 8.13 7.65 7.11
CA ALA A 547 9.53 8.02 7.28
C ALA A 547 10.47 7.07 6.49
N PRO A 548 10.37 5.72 6.60
CA PRO A 548 11.20 4.85 5.77
C PRO A 548 10.98 5.01 4.26
N ALA A 549 9.77 5.37 3.83
CA ALA A 549 9.44 5.57 2.42
C ALA A 549 10.20 6.77 1.80
N LEU A 550 10.64 7.74 2.60
CA LEU A 550 11.41 8.89 2.13
C LEU A 550 12.86 8.52 1.76
N ILE A 551 13.45 7.52 2.43
CA ILE A 551 14.86 7.16 2.29
C ILE A 551 15.10 5.86 1.50
N GLU A 552 14.05 5.11 1.18
CA GLU A 552 14.13 3.79 0.55
C GLU A 552 14.92 3.74 -0.77
N ASN A 553 14.97 4.86 -1.51
CA ASN A 553 15.61 4.95 -2.82
C ASN A 553 17.05 5.49 -2.75
N LEU A 554 17.52 5.91 -1.57
CA LEU A 554 18.82 6.55 -1.42
C LEU A 554 19.97 5.54 -1.47
N GLU A 555 19.86 4.41 -0.77
CA GLU A 555 20.98 3.47 -0.63
C GLU A 555 20.63 1.98 -0.80
N LEU A 556 21.64 1.19 -1.17
CA LEU A 556 21.52 -0.27 -1.38
C LEU A 556 21.06 -1.08 -0.16
N PRO A 557 21.47 -0.81 1.11
CA PRO A 557 20.90 -1.54 2.26
C PRO A 557 19.42 -1.24 2.49
N MET A 558 18.85 -0.22 1.84
CA MET A 558 17.45 0.19 2.00
C MET A 558 16.54 -0.37 0.90
N LYS A 559 17.11 -0.87 -0.21
CA LYS A 559 16.32 -1.47 -1.30
C LYS A 559 15.66 -2.76 -0.84
N GLY A 560 14.34 -2.83 -1.02
CA GLY A 560 13.52 -3.98 -0.63
C GLY A 560 13.02 -3.94 0.82
N MET A 561 13.30 -2.87 1.57
CA MET A 561 12.86 -2.75 2.96
C MET A 561 11.33 -2.61 3.12
N ARG A 562 10.60 -2.24 2.07
CA ARG A 562 9.12 -2.13 2.14
C ARG A 562 8.46 -3.42 2.61
N GLN A 563 8.92 -4.58 2.15
CA GLN A 563 8.36 -5.86 2.61
C GLN A 563 8.68 -6.09 4.09
N VAL A 564 9.90 -5.73 4.52
CA VAL A 564 10.27 -5.81 5.94
C VAL A 564 9.34 -4.94 6.80
N TRP A 565 9.04 -3.70 6.37
CA TRP A 565 8.11 -2.81 7.09
C TRP A 565 6.69 -3.35 7.12
N LEU A 566 6.22 -4.01 6.05
CA LEU A 566 4.93 -4.71 6.09
C LEU A 566 4.95 -5.89 7.07
N ASN A 567 6.05 -6.62 7.18
CA ASN A 567 6.17 -7.79 8.05
C ASN A 567 6.48 -7.43 9.51
N THR A 568 6.81 -6.17 9.83
CA THR A 568 7.06 -5.75 11.21
C THR A 568 5.76 -5.63 11.99
N PRO A 569 5.55 -6.38 13.09
CA PRO A 569 4.26 -6.44 13.78
C PRO A 569 3.92 -5.18 14.57
N SER A 570 4.91 -4.45 15.08
CA SER A 570 4.74 -3.32 16.00
C SER A 570 5.10 -1.98 15.35
N THR A 571 4.40 -0.91 15.77
CA THR A 571 4.76 0.47 15.44
C THR A 571 6.10 0.87 16.05
N ALA A 572 6.35 0.54 17.31
CA ALA A 572 7.64 0.80 17.97
C ALA A 572 8.81 0.18 17.20
N ALA A 573 8.69 -1.10 16.81
CA ALA A 573 9.72 -1.78 16.02
C ALA A 573 10.00 -1.08 14.67
N ARG A 574 8.96 -0.57 14.00
CA ARG A 574 9.13 0.19 12.75
C ARG A 574 9.76 1.56 12.99
N LEU A 575 9.34 2.29 14.02
CA LEU A 575 9.94 3.58 14.38
C LEU A 575 11.41 3.43 14.72
N LEU A 576 11.77 2.43 15.52
CA LEU A 576 13.16 2.14 15.89
C LEU A 576 14.00 1.76 14.66
N GLY A 577 13.48 0.90 13.79
CA GLY A 577 14.15 0.58 12.53
C GLY A 577 14.32 1.80 11.62
N ALA A 578 13.34 2.70 11.57
CA ALA A 578 13.44 3.95 10.81
C ALA A 578 14.52 4.86 11.40
N LEU A 579 14.51 5.04 12.73
CA LEU A 579 15.47 5.86 13.46
C LEU A 579 16.92 5.41 13.21
N GLU A 580 17.20 4.11 13.35
CA GLU A 580 18.54 3.56 13.08
C GLU A 580 19.05 3.88 11.67
N ARG A 581 18.14 3.89 10.68
CA ARG A 581 18.47 4.20 9.27
C ARG A 581 18.73 5.69 9.06
N TYR A 582 17.97 6.56 9.71
CA TYR A 582 18.20 8.00 9.66
C TYR A 582 19.50 8.39 10.37
N GLU A 583 19.78 7.82 11.54
CA GLU A 583 21.06 8.02 12.23
C GLU A 583 22.23 7.58 11.35
N TYR A 584 22.15 6.39 10.74
CA TYR A 584 23.16 5.91 9.80
C TYR A 584 23.39 6.90 8.63
N LEU A 585 22.32 7.43 8.04
CA LEU A 585 22.42 8.41 6.96
C LEU A 585 23.03 9.74 7.43
N ASN A 586 22.65 10.21 8.62
CA ASN A 586 23.14 11.46 9.19
C ASN A 586 24.63 11.37 9.49
N ASP A 587 25.06 10.33 10.20
CA ASP A 587 26.47 10.08 10.51
C ASP A 587 27.32 10.02 9.22
N LYS A 588 26.78 9.38 8.17
CA LYS A 588 27.42 9.31 6.85
C LYS A 588 27.52 10.68 6.15
N MET A 589 26.47 11.50 6.22
CA MET A 589 26.49 12.86 5.64
C MET A 589 27.43 13.79 6.40
N MET A 590 27.60 13.59 7.71
CA MET A 590 28.49 14.38 8.55
C MET A 590 29.96 13.96 8.46
N GLY A 591 30.27 12.87 7.75
CA GLY A 591 31.64 12.39 7.55
C GLY A 591 32.23 11.70 8.77
N GLU A 592 31.41 11.22 9.71
CA GLU A 592 31.88 10.52 10.92
C GLU A 592 32.26 9.05 10.65
N PHE A 593 32.09 8.58 9.40
CA PHE A 593 32.36 7.21 8.94
C PHE A 593 33.62 7.08 8.04
N GLU A 594 34.63 7.96 8.19
CA GLU A 594 35.95 7.79 7.57
C GLU A 594 36.97 7.02 8.43
#